data_AF-A0A975XYF8-F1
#
_entry.id   AF-A0A975XYF8-F1
#
_cell.length_a   1.000
_cell.length_b   1.000
_cell.length_c   1.000
_cell.angle_alpha   90.00
_cell.angle_beta   90.00
_cell.angle_gamma   90.00
#
_symmetry.space_group_name_H-M   'P 1'
#
loop_
_entity.id
_entity.type
_entity.pdbx_description
1 polymer ?
#
loop_
_entity_poly.entity_id
_entity_poly.type
_entity_poly.pdbx_seq_one_letter_code
_entity_poly.pdbx_strand_id
1 'polypeptide(L)' 'MAAKPLRCRIGVHSWENRLNDDGESYLECRRCGTESEKIHLSDYGDQGGGSMG' A
#
# COMPACT_ATOMS: atom_id res chain seq x y z
N MET A 1 16.10 -1.41 -8.41
CA MET A 1 14.86 -1.77 -7.69
C MET A 1 14.13 -2.81 -8.53
N ALA A 2 14.01 -4.05 -8.06
CA ALA A 2 13.32 -5.11 -8.80
C ALA A 2 11.83 -4.75 -8.95
N ALA A 3 11.30 -4.82 -10.18
CA ALA A 3 9.91 -4.45 -10.44
C ALA A 3 8.95 -5.33 -9.62
N LYS A 4 8.07 -4.70 -8.82
CA LYS A 4 7.03 -5.41 -8.04
C LYS A 4 6.26 -6.36 -8.97
N PRO A 5 6.22 -7.67 -8.69
CA PRO A 5 5.57 -8.62 -9.58
C PRO A 5 4.08 -8.28 -9.72
N LEU A 6 3.58 -8.31 -10.96
CA LEU A 6 2.20 -7.92 -11.30
C LEU A 6 1.15 -8.61 -10.40
N ARG A 7 1.41 -9.87 -10.01
CA ARG A 7 0.56 -10.68 -9.13
C ARG A 7 0.34 -10.06 -7.75
N CYS A 8 1.32 -9.34 -7.20
CA CYS A 8 1.14 -8.59 -5.97
C CYS A 8 0.21 -7.39 -6.21
N ARG A 9 0.41 -6.66 -7.31
CA ARG A 9 -0.39 -5.46 -7.62
C ARG A 9 -1.87 -5.75 -7.84
N ILE A 10 -2.21 -6.91 -8.39
CA ILE A 10 -3.60 -7.34 -8.64
C ILE A 10 -4.24 -8.08 -7.46
N GLY A 11 -3.60 -8.13 -6.28
CA GLY A 11 -4.19 -8.72 -5.07
C GLY A 11 -4.24 -10.25 -5.04
N VAL A 12 -3.52 -10.95 -5.92
CA VAL A 12 -3.49 -12.43 -5.93
C VAL A 12 -2.67 -12.99 -4.77
N HIS A 13 -1.67 -12.25 -4.30
CA HIS A 13 -0.87 -12.65 -3.15
C HIS A 13 -1.39 -12.01 -1.87
N SER A 14 -1.34 -12.77 -0.77
CA SER A 14 -1.71 -12.31 0.55
C SER A 14 -0.63 -11.38 1.13
N TRP A 15 -1.10 -10.36 1.84
CA TRP A 15 -0.28 -9.35 2.49
C TRP A 15 -0.31 -9.57 4.00
N GLU A 16 0.82 -9.34 4.66
CA GLU A 16 0.98 -9.38 6.11
C GLU A 16 1.43 -8.01 6.60
N ASN A 17 0.87 -7.55 7.72
CA ASN A 17 1.26 -6.29 8.32
C ASN A 17 2.49 -6.52 9.21
N ARG A 18 3.58 -5.82 8.89
CA ARG A 18 4.86 -5.89 9.59
C ARG A 18 5.21 -4.52 10.14
N LEU A 19 6.05 -4.49 11.17
CA LEU A 19 6.61 -3.28 11.74
C LEU A 19 8.08 -3.20 11.33
N ASN A 20 8.51 -2.06 10.81
CA ASN A 20 9.93 -1.80 10.59
C ASN A 20 10.61 -1.40 11.91
N ASP A 21 11.94 -1.22 11.87
CA ASP A 21 12.74 -0.86 13.06
C ASP A 21 12.34 0.50 13.66
N ASP A 22 11.83 1.40 12.81
CA ASP A 22 11.28 2.71 13.18
C ASP A 22 9.87 2.64 13.82
N GLY A 23 9.27 1.45 13.91
CA GLY A 23 7.93 1.23 14.46
C GLY A 23 6.77 1.59 13.52
N GLU A 24 7.05 1.84 12.24
CA GLU A 24 6.05 2.07 11.21
C GLU A 24 5.52 0.75 10.64
N SER A 25 4.20 0.71 10.45
CA SER A 25 3.54 -0.46 9.88
C SER A 25 3.60 -0.46 8.35
N TYR A 26 4.11 -1.53 7.75
CA TYR A 26 4.17 -1.73 6.30
C TYR A 26 3.53 -3.06 5.90
N LEU A 27 3.06 -3.15 4.65
CA LEU A 27 2.46 -4.38 4.11
C LEU A 27 3.53 -5.15 3.35
N GLU A 28 3.81 -6.38 3.77
CA GLU A 28 4.73 -7.28 3.09
C GLU A 28 3.97 -8.43 2.42
N CYS A 29 4.30 -8.69 1.16
CA CYS A 29 3.77 -9.86 0.47
C CYS A 29 4.43 -11.14 1.01
N ARG A 30 3.64 -12.02 1.64
CA ARG A 30 4.13 -13.27 2.25
C ARG A 30 4.82 -14.23 1.28
N ARG A 31 4.58 -14.06 -0.03
CA ARG A 31 5.12 -14.94 -1.08
C ARG A 31 6.37 -14.38 -1.76
N CYS A 32 6.46 -13.07 -1.90
CA CYS A 32 7.49 -12.42 -2.71
C CYS A 32 8.44 -11.55 -1.89
N GLY A 33 8.15 -11.28 -0.61
CA GLY A 33 8.91 -10.34 0.22
C GLY A 33 8.87 -8.91 -0.30
N THR A 34 7.89 -8.59 -1.15
CA THR A 34 7.72 -7.23 -1.69
C THR A 34 6.92 -6.40 -0.72
N GLU A 35 7.44 -5.22 -0.41
CA GLU A 35 6.77 -4.23 0.42
C GLU A 35 5.80 -3.41 -0.44
N SER A 36 4.55 -3.27 0.00
CA SER A 36 3.65 -2.24 -0.51
C SER A 36 3.78 -1.03 0.37
N GLU A 37 4.21 0.08 -0.23
CA GLU A 37 3.96 1.39 0.33
C GLU A 37 2.45 1.47 0.52
N LYS A 38 1.99 1.75 1.74
CA LYS A 38 0.58 2.04 1.96
C LYS A 38 0.27 3.22 1.04
N ILE A 39 -0.58 3.00 0.05
CA ILE A 39 -1.16 4.11 -0.70
C ILE A 39 -1.90 4.92 0.35
N HIS A 40 -1.31 6.04 0.77
CA HIS A 40 -1.94 6.95 1.69
C HIS A 40 -3.14 7.50 0.91
N LEU A 41 -4.35 7.10 1.30
CA LEU A 41 -5.60 7.59 0.70
C LEU A 41 -5.73 9.13 0.82
N SER A 42 -4.82 9.78 1.55
CA SER A 42 -4.62 11.23 1.57
C SER A 42 -4.20 11.83 0.22
N ASP A 43 -3.61 11.04 -0.69
CA ASP A 43 -3.25 11.49 -2.05
C ASP A 43 -4.44 11.39 -3.05
N TYR A 44 -5.52 10.71 -2.65
CA TYR A 44 -6.78 10.59 -3.42
C TYR A 44 -7.88 11.54 -2.92
N GLY A 45 -7.53 12.55 -2.11
CA GLY A 45 -8.47 13.43 -1.42
C GLY A 45 -8.50 14.89 -1.88
N ASP A 46 -7.74 15.28 -2.91
CA ASP A 46 -7.84 16.61 -3.53
C ASP A 46 -8.28 16.44 -4.99
N GLN A 47 -9.60 16.44 -5.21
CA GLN A 47 -10.30 16.88 -6.43
C GLN A 47 -11.78 16.47 -6.36
N GLY A 48 -12.64 17.38 -5.88
CA GLY A 48 -14.09 17.20 -5.94
C GLY A 48 -14.85 18.14 -5.01
N GLY A 49 -15.09 19.38 -5.46
CA GLY A 49 -15.91 20.36 -4.75
C GLY A 49 -17.38 19.92 -4.58
N GLY A 50 -18.04 20.49 -3.57
CA GLY A 50 -19.48 20.29 -3.36
C GLY A 50 -20.01 20.81 -2.02
N SER A 51 -20.28 22.11 -1.98
CA SER A 51 -21.49 22.74 -1.40
C SER A 51 -21.70 22.78 0.13
N MET A 52 -21.92 24.02 0.57
CA MET A 52 -22.50 24.46 1.84
C MET A 52 -23.80 23.74 2.22
N GLY A 53 -24.02 23.58 3.52
CA GLY A 53 -25.30 23.33 4.18
C GLY A 53 -25.23 23.77 5.63
#